data_AF-A0A6B2HVR1-F1
#
_entry.id   AF-A0A6B2HVR1-F1
#
_cell.length_a   1.000
_cell.length_b   1.000
_cell.length_c   1.000
_cell.angle_alpha   90.00
_cell.angle_beta   90.00
_cell.angle_gamma   90.00
#
_symmetry.space_group_name_H-M   'P 1'
#
loop_
_entity.id
_entity.type
_entity.pdbx_description
1 polymer ?
#
loop_
_entity_poly.entity_id
_entity_poly.type
_entity_poly.pdbx_seq_one_letter_code
_entity_poly.pdbx_strand_id
1 'polypeptide(L)' 'MLWTSVKFKMPETTKMTSWFIVNTAKGVGVTTYSPLNGFSKTVFIDNETHHDLEVTHWMPLPHPPES' A
#
# COMPACT_ATOMS: atom_id res chain seq x y z
N MET A 1 -5.39 6.76 -14.05
CA MET A 1 -5.32 5.77 -12.96
C MET A 1 -3.87 5.75 -12.45
N LEU A 2 -3.64 5.99 -11.16
CA LEU A 2 -2.32 6.33 -10.58
C LEU A 2 -1.68 5.14 -9.84
N TRP A 3 -1.61 3.97 -10.49
CA TRP A 3 -0.79 2.87 -9.96
C TRP A 3 0.69 3.18 -10.20
N THR A 4 1.48 3.20 -9.13
CA THR A 4 2.92 3.40 -9.20
C THR A 4 3.63 2.09 -8.91
N SER A 5 4.51 1.66 -9.81
CA SER A 5 5.33 0.46 -9.59
C SER A 5 6.36 0.71 -8.49
N VAL A 6 6.53 -0.24 -7.58
CA VAL A 6 7.58 -0.17 -6.53
C VAL A 6 8.99 -0.15 -7.11
N LYS A 7 9.17 -0.67 -8.33
CA LYS A 7 10.45 -0.64 -9.06
C LYS A 7 10.77 0.73 -9.62
N PHE A 8 9.75 1.57 -9.82
CA PHE A 8 9.92 2.93 -10.32
C PHE A 8 10.08 3.91 -9.16
N LYS A 9 9.15 3.88 -8.18
CA LYS A 9 9.14 4.80 -7.06
C LYS A 9 8.39 4.22 -5.86
N MET A 10 8.97 4.37 -4.67
CA MET A 10 8.30 4.08 -3.40
C MET A 10 7.46 5.28 -2.93
N PRO A 11 6.45 5.08 -2.06
CA PRO A 11 5.69 6.20 -1.52
C PRO A 11 6.56 7.23 -0.81
N GLU A 12 6.30 8.51 -1.09
CA GLU A 12 6.88 9.63 -0.35
C GLU A 12 5.90 10.07 0.72
N THR A 13 6.23 9.85 2.00
CA THR A 13 5.42 10.28 3.13
C THR A 13 6.28 10.93 4.20
N THR A 14 5.77 12.00 4.81
CA THR A 14 6.40 12.67 5.96
C THR A 14 5.98 12.05 7.30
N LYS A 15 4.99 11.15 7.28
CA LYS A 15 4.49 10.47 8.49
C LYS A 15 5.31 9.21 8.74
N MET A 16 5.45 8.83 10.02
CA MET A 16 6.12 7.59 10.40
C MET A 16 5.44 6.34 9.80
N THR A 17 4.12 6.38 9.65
CA THR A 17 3.33 5.30 9.05
C THR A 17 2.19 5.89 8.23
N SER A 18 1.94 5.38 7.03
CA SER A 18 0.83 5.79 6.15
C SER A 18 0.20 4.58 5.45
N TRP A 19 -1.10 4.63 5.18
CA TRP A 19 -1.83 3.55 4.53
C TRP A 19 -1.89 3.74 3.01
N PHE A 20 -1.77 2.65 2.29
CA PHE A 20 -1.79 2.60 0.83
C PHE A 20 -2.62 1.43 0.34
N ILE A 21 -3.20 1.59 -0.85
CA ILE A 21 -3.80 0.48 -1.58
C ILE A 21 -2.70 -0.14 -2.43
N VAL A 22 -2.58 -1.47 -2.40
CA VAL A 22 -1.46 -2.21 -2.97
C VAL A 22 -1.94 -3.36 -3.84
N ASN A 23 -1.18 -3.68 -4.89
CA ASN A 23 -1.39 -4.84 -5.72
C ASN A 23 -0.39 -5.95 -5.39
N THR A 24 -0.89 -7.15 -5.13
CA THR A 24 -0.12 -8.33 -4.73
C THR A 24 -0.49 -9.55 -5.58
N ALA A 25 0.22 -10.67 -5.40
CA ALA A 25 -0.12 -11.93 -6.05
C ALA A 25 -1.51 -12.48 -5.67
N LYS A 26 -2.09 -12.05 -4.54
CA LYS A 26 -3.44 -12.43 -4.09
C LYS A 26 -4.53 -11.43 -4.47
N GLY A 27 -4.18 -10.35 -5.18
CA GLY A 27 -5.09 -9.29 -5.57
C GLY A 27 -4.79 -7.96 -4.90
N VAL A 28 -5.78 -7.07 -4.93
CA VAL A 28 -5.68 -5.70 -4.41
C VAL A 28 -6.05 -5.70 -2.93
N GLY A 29 -5.20 -5.10 -2.11
CA GLY A 29 -5.41 -4.97 -0.67
C GLY A 29 -4.97 -3.62 -0.14
N VAL A 30 -4.95 -3.49 1.18
CA VAL A 30 -4.40 -2.33 1.87
C VAL A 30 -3.31 -2.74 2.84
N THR A 31 -2.29 -1.91 2.96
CA THR A 31 -1.21 -2.09 3.94
C THR A 31 -0.62 -0.75 4.34
N THR A 32 0.22 -0.77 5.37
CA THR A 32 0.97 0.40 5.81
C THR A 32 2.34 0.46 5.15
N TYR A 33 2.87 1.67 5.04
CA TYR A 33 4.23 1.96 4.61
C TYR A 33 4.90 2.91 5.60
N SER A 34 6.16 2.63 5.94
CA SER A 34 7.06 3.60 6.57
C SER A 34 8.29 3.85 5.71
N PRO A 35 8.84 5.08 5.68
CA PRO A 35 10.08 5.35 4.95
C PRO A 35 11.29 4.51 5.44
N LEU A 36 11.25 4.05 6.70
CA LEU A 36 12.33 3.27 7.31
C LEU A 36 12.25 1.77 6.99
N ASN A 37 11.04 1.21 6.94
CA ASN A 37 10.82 -0.24 6.85
C ASN A 37 10.16 -0.68 5.54
N GLY A 38 9.70 0.26 4.71
CA GLY A 38 8.93 -0.03 3.51
C GLY A 38 7.50 -0.44 3.81
N PHE A 39 6.91 -1.23 2.91
CA PHE A 39 5.57 -1.80 3.11
C PHE A 39 5.59 -2.85 4.22
N SER A 40 4.54 -2.84 5.06
CA SER A 40 4.32 -3.88 6.04
C SER A 40 4.15 -5.24 5.37
N LYS A 41 4.69 -6.28 6.01
CA LYS A 41 4.51 -7.67 5.59
C LYS A 41 3.06 -8.14 5.68
N THR A 42 2.22 -7.40 6.39
CA THR A 42 0.80 -7.71 6.59
C THR A 42 -0.04 -6.91 5.60
N VAL A 43 -0.82 -7.59 4.77
CA VAL A 43 -1.74 -6.99 3.79
C VAL A 43 -3.16 -7.48 4.08
N PHE A 44 -4.11 -6.55 4.09
CA PHE A 44 -5.53 -6.85 4.28
C PHE A 44 -6.23 -6.92 2.93
N ILE A 45 -6.84 -8.07 2.61
CA ILE A 45 -7.61 -8.31 1.37
C ILE A 45 -8.93 -8.96 1.79
N ASP A 46 -10.07 -8.41 1.34
CA ASP A 46 -11.41 -8.98 1.59
C ASP A 46 -11.69 -9.40 3.05
N ASN A 47 -11.25 -8.57 4.01
CA ASN A 47 -11.37 -8.78 5.45
C ASN A 47 -10.52 -9.95 6.01
N GLU A 48 -9.65 -10.53 5.19
CA GLU A 48 -8.62 -11.47 5.61
C GLU A 48 -7.25 -10.79 5.73
N THR A 49 -6.43 -11.35 6.60
CA THR A 49 -5.04 -10.92 6.78
C THR A 49 -4.12 -11.89 6.06
N HIS A 50 -3.25 -11.37 5.20
CA HIS A 50 -2.20 -12.14 4.55
C HIS A 50 -0.82 -11.62 4.95
N HIS A 51 0.14 -12.53 5.04
CA HIS A 51 1.52 -12.21 5.42
C HIS A 51 2.47 -12.51 4.26
N ASP A 52 3.57 -11.75 4.22
CA ASP A 52 4.70 -11.92 3.31
C ASP A 52 4.30 -11.89 1.81
N LEU A 53 3.26 -11.13 1.48
CA LEU A 53 2.89 -10.87 0.09
C LEU A 53 3.80 -9.79 -0.52
N GLU A 54 4.34 -10.08 -1.71
CA GLU A 54 5.09 -9.08 -2.47
C GLU A 54 4.15 -8.00 -3.01
N VAL A 55 4.44 -6.74 -2.66
CA VAL A 55 3.76 -5.57 -3.22
C VAL A 55 4.45 -5.16 -4.52
N THR A 56 3.71 -5.14 -5.63
CA THR A 56 4.26 -4.78 -6.95
C THR A 56 3.94 -3.34 -7.35
N HIS A 57 2.77 -2.85 -6.95
CA HIS A 57 2.27 -1.53 -7.25
C HIS A 57 1.50 -0.97 -6.06
N TRP A 58 1.46 0.35 -5.97
CA TRP A 58 0.74 1.06 -4.92
C TRP A 58 -0.01 2.28 -5.47
N MET A 59 -1.00 2.72 -4.71
CA MET A 59 -1.66 4.01 -4.89
C MET A 59 -1.99 4.63 -3.52
N PRO A 60 -1.98 5.97 -3.40
CA PRO A 60 -2.42 6.63 -2.18
C PRO A 60 -3.90 6.32 -1.93
N LEU A 61 -4.31 6.33 -0.66
CA LEU A 61 -5.74 6.32 -0.35
C LEU A 61 -6.42 7.53 -1.02
N PRO A 62 -7.63 7.36 -1.57
CA PRO A 62 -8.38 8.48 -2.10
C PRO A 62 -8.63 9.49 -0.98
N HIS A 63 -8.71 10.76 -1.36
CA HIS A 63 -9.18 11.77 -0.42
C HIS A 63 -10.62 11.43 0.00
N PRO A 64 -10.98 11.67 1.27
CA PRO A 64 -12.37 11.56 1.67
C PRO A 64 -13.23 12.46 0.77
N PRO A 65 -14.48 12.07 0.47
CA PRO A 65 -15.38 12.90 -0.30
C PRO A 65 -15.53 14.26 0.38
N GLU A 66 -15.52 15.33 -0.41
CA GLU A 66 -15.82 16.67 0.06
C GLU A 66 -17.31 16.73 0.46
N SER A 67 -17.60 17.33 1.61
CA SER A 67 -18.98 17.50 2.13
C SER A 67 -19.77 18.53 1.35
#